data_AF-N9MXA6-F1
#
_entry.id   AF-N9MXA6-F1
#
_cell.length_a   1.000
_cell.length_b   1.000
_cell.length_c   1.000
_cell.angle_alpha   90.00
_cell.angle_beta   90.00
_cell.angle_gamma   90.00
#
_symmetry.space_group_name_H-M   'P 1'
#
loop_
_entity.id
_entity.type
_entity.pdbx_description
1 polymer ?
#
loop_
_entity_poly.entity_id
_entity_poly.type
_entity_poly.pdbx_seq_one_letter_code
_entity_poly.pdbx_strand_id
1 'polypeptide(L)'
;MNNSHPSTDYSSQQFYRQYSANALLPELDWQTIFVHSKLDETHLRALNTLYQAAVPLALNVFNQLNFDVFAPAAYHPQGLGLFEKLAEQEETFLEALEAESAHLDHETRHQIWSMLLRGGAVLVFKAWLGHVKGGENQLDKTQFDELSDLLFIKTRPEQLAQRLKVDANAALTHIFLMYENDVFLDHFNSLETAALFVDLGVYDAAFLSLRDDRVAEYLKAKGYVTQEQIDDLQCALNPLYCDSLMPKQDCLA
;
A
#
# COMPACT_ATOMS: atom_id res chain seq x y z
N MET A 1 13.61 46.45 -2.35
CA MET A 1 14.78 45.55 -2.33
C MET A 1 14.28 44.19 -1.85
N ASN A 2 14.40 43.18 -2.72
CA ASN A 2 13.86 41.84 -2.58
C ASN A 2 14.51 41.08 -1.41
N ASN A 3 13.69 40.55 -0.50
CA ASN A 3 14.07 39.46 0.40
C ASN A 3 13.56 38.15 -0.19
N SER A 4 14.42 37.48 -0.96
CA SER A 4 14.22 36.10 -1.39
C SER A 4 14.78 35.17 -0.31
N HIS A 5 13.90 34.40 0.34
CA HIS A 5 14.23 33.31 1.25
C HIS A 5 14.91 32.15 0.47
N PRO A 6 16.14 31.73 0.81
CA PRO A 6 16.80 30.58 0.20
C PRO A 6 17.09 29.50 1.27
N SER A 7 16.05 28.90 1.87
CA SER A 7 16.26 28.03 3.06
C SER A 7 15.60 26.66 3.05
N THR A 8 14.82 26.29 2.02
CA THR A 8 14.14 24.98 1.98
C THR A 8 14.77 24.01 0.98
N ASP A 9 15.20 24.50 -0.19
CA ASP A 9 15.76 23.64 -1.27
C ASP A 9 17.14 23.06 -0.96
N TYR A 10 17.90 23.70 -0.05
CA TYR A 10 19.23 23.25 0.36
C TYR A 10 19.18 22.09 1.36
N SER A 11 18.09 21.96 2.13
CA SER A 11 17.96 20.89 3.12
C SER A 11 17.55 19.59 2.45
N SER A 12 16.55 19.59 1.57
CA SER A 12 16.08 18.41 0.81
C SER A 12 17.20 17.73 0.01
N GLN A 13 18.04 18.52 -0.68
CA GLN A 13 19.18 17.97 -1.43
C GLN A 13 20.31 17.44 -0.54
N GLN A 14 20.51 17.99 0.66
CA GLN A 14 21.44 17.43 1.64
C GLN A 14 20.86 16.16 2.30
N PHE A 15 19.55 16.10 2.51
CA PHE A 15 18.84 14.93 3.02
C PHE A 15 18.90 13.75 2.06
N TYR A 16 18.61 13.97 0.77
CA TYR A 16 18.79 12.94 -0.26
C TYR A 16 20.20 12.35 -0.25
N ARG A 17 21.23 13.22 -0.18
CA ARG A 17 22.63 12.76 -0.14
C ARG A 17 22.97 12.00 1.14
N GLN A 18 22.39 12.33 2.30
CA GLN A 18 22.67 11.60 3.55
C GLN A 18 22.08 10.19 3.55
N TYR A 19 20.86 10.01 3.05
CA TYR A 19 20.19 8.70 3.02
C TYR A 19 20.61 7.85 1.81
N SER A 20 20.85 8.47 0.65
CA SER A 20 21.39 7.76 -0.52
C SER A 20 22.85 7.32 -0.33
N ALA A 21 23.63 8.03 0.48
CA ALA A 21 25.05 7.71 0.70
C ALA A 21 25.31 6.76 1.88
N ASN A 22 24.42 6.70 2.89
CA ASN A 22 24.66 5.93 4.12
C ASN A 22 23.75 4.70 4.31
N ALA A 23 22.73 4.49 3.44
CA ALA A 23 21.85 3.31 3.47
C ALA A 23 21.17 3.00 4.83
N LEU A 24 21.07 3.96 5.74
CA LEU A 24 20.43 3.79 7.04
C LEU A 24 19.05 4.44 6.99
N LEU A 25 18.03 3.62 6.82
CA LEU A 25 16.64 4.03 6.97
C LEU A 25 16.38 4.43 8.43
N PRO A 26 15.62 5.52 8.70
CA PRO A 26 15.23 5.85 10.05
C PRO A 26 14.39 4.73 10.67
N GLU A 27 14.51 4.54 11.98
CA GLU A 27 13.67 3.60 12.71
C GLU A 27 12.25 4.15 12.80
N LEU A 28 11.26 3.34 12.41
CA LEU A 28 9.85 3.67 12.50
C LEU A 28 9.22 2.89 13.64
N ASP A 29 8.47 3.58 14.49
CA ASP A 29 7.64 2.94 15.50
C ASP A 29 6.23 2.71 14.95
N TRP A 30 6.02 1.52 14.37
CA TRP A 30 4.74 1.12 13.81
C TRP A 30 3.60 1.09 14.83
N GLN A 31 3.88 0.85 16.11
CA GLN A 31 2.85 0.88 17.15
C GLN A 31 2.39 2.31 17.42
N THR A 32 3.32 3.27 17.40
CA THR A 32 2.99 4.70 17.50
C THR A 32 2.27 5.20 16.26
N ILE A 33 2.64 4.72 15.06
CA ILE A 33 1.92 5.08 13.82
C ILE A 33 0.49 4.53 13.87
N PHE A 34 0.33 3.24 14.17
CA PHE A 34 -0.95 2.54 14.12
C PHE A 34 -1.50 2.22 15.52
N VAL A 35 -1.65 3.24 16.38
CA VAL A 35 -2.08 3.09 17.79
C VAL A 35 -3.38 2.31 17.95
N HIS A 36 -4.29 2.43 16.99
CA HIS A 36 -5.59 1.74 17.02
C HIS A 36 -5.54 0.32 16.46
N SER A 37 -4.41 -0.10 15.89
CA SER A 37 -4.17 -1.44 15.38
C SER A 37 -3.44 -2.26 16.44
N LYS A 38 -3.98 -3.43 16.80
CA LYS A 38 -3.33 -4.33 17.76
C LYS A 38 -2.20 -5.10 17.06
N LEU A 39 -1.07 -4.44 16.83
CA LEU A 39 0.11 -5.04 16.22
C LEU A 39 0.81 -5.99 17.20
N ASP A 40 1.03 -7.23 16.77
CA ASP A 40 1.91 -8.19 17.44
C ASP A 40 3.28 -8.26 16.77
N GLU A 41 4.16 -9.13 17.27
CA GLU A 41 5.52 -9.29 16.72
C GLU A 41 5.52 -9.70 15.23
N THR A 42 4.58 -10.54 14.80
CA THR A 42 4.47 -10.99 13.41
C THR A 42 4.20 -9.80 12.49
N HIS A 43 3.24 -8.95 12.86
CA HIS A 43 2.92 -7.74 12.09
C HIS A 43 4.09 -6.75 12.06
N LEU A 44 4.78 -6.55 13.19
CA LEU A 44 5.94 -5.65 13.27
C LEU A 44 7.10 -6.14 12.40
N ARG A 45 7.39 -7.44 12.40
CA ARG A 45 8.41 -8.03 11.53
C ARG A 45 8.03 -7.86 10.06
N ALA A 46 6.77 -8.15 9.69
CA ALA A 46 6.30 -7.98 8.33
C ALA A 46 6.44 -6.52 7.83
N LEU A 47 5.99 -5.54 8.63
CA LEU A 47 6.11 -4.12 8.30
C LEU A 47 7.58 -3.68 8.17
N ASN A 48 8.44 -4.10 9.09
CA ASN A 48 9.87 -3.81 9.03
C ASN A 48 10.53 -4.42 7.80
N THR A 49 10.25 -5.69 7.48
CA THR A 49 10.81 -6.33 6.28
C THR A 49 10.35 -5.61 5.01
N LEU A 50 9.07 -5.24 4.91
CA LEU A 50 8.56 -4.46 3.78
C LEU A 50 9.23 -3.10 3.67
N TYR A 51 9.41 -2.41 4.79
CA TYR A 51 10.06 -1.10 4.85
C TYR A 51 11.51 -1.16 4.37
N GLN A 52 12.27 -2.15 4.85
CA GLN A 52 13.67 -2.35 4.48
C GLN A 52 13.84 -2.75 3.00
N ALA A 53 12.86 -3.46 2.42
CA ALA A 53 12.91 -3.84 1.00
C ALA A 53 12.40 -2.73 0.06
N ALA A 54 11.25 -2.11 0.36
CA ALA A 54 10.55 -1.24 -0.57
C ALA A 54 11.18 0.16 -0.67
N VAL A 55 11.54 0.77 0.48
CA VAL A 55 11.97 2.17 0.52
C VAL A 55 13.30 2.39 -0.23
N PRO A 56 14.36 1.58 -0.03
CA PRO A 56 15.63 1.81 -0.73
C PRO A 56 15.50 1.73 -2.26
N LEU A 57 14.63 0.85 -2.76
CA LEU A 57 14.38 0.73 -4.19
C LEU A 57 13.63 1.93 -4.75
N ALA A 58 12.58 2.40 -4.07
CA ALA A 58 11.88 3.63 -4.45
C ALA A 58 12.85 4.82 -4.50
N LEU A 59 13.72 4.96 -3.49
CA LEU A 59 14.73 6.03 -3.46
C LEU A 59 15.76 5.93 -4.58
N ASN A 60 16.18 4.72 -4.95
CA ASN A 60 17.08 4.51 -6.09
C ASN A 60 16.42 4.96 -7.39
N VAL A 61 15.15 4.60 -7.62
CA VAL A 61 14.41 5.03 -8.82
C VAL A 61 14.25 6.55 -8.87
N PHE A 62 13.91 7.17 -7.75
CA PHE A 62 13.80 8.63 -7.68
C PHE A 62 15.13 9.31 -8.00
N ASN A 63 16.23 8.82 -7.45
CA ASN A 63 17.56 9.33 -7.76
C ASN A 63 17.91 9.16 -9.26
N GLN A 64 17.61 8.00 -9.86
CA GLN A 64 17.86 7.75 -11.29
C GLN A 64 17.03 8.63 -12.22
N LEU A 65 15.86 9.07 -11.76
CA LEU A 65 14.97 9.96 -12.51
C LEU A 65 15.17 11.43 -12.17
N ASN A 66 16.11 11.73 -11.26
CA ASN A 66 16.31 13.06 -10.70
C ASN A 66 14.98 13.64 -10.16
N PHE A 67 14.16 12.76 -9.59
CA PHE A 67 12.86 13.05 -9.01
C PHE A 67 13.04 13.48 -7.55
N ASP A 68 12.63 14.71 -7.25
CA ASP A 68 12.62 15.23 -5.88
C ASP A 68 11.21 15.05 -5.28
N VAL A 69 11.09 14.07 -4.37
CA VAL A 69 9.86 13.73 -3.65
C VAL A 69 9.44 14.78 -2.63
N PHE A 70 10.32 15.74 -2.34
CA PHE A 70 10.04 16.87 -1.45
C PHE A 70 9.65 18.14 -2.22
N ALA A 71 9.81 18.14 -3.55
CA ALA A 71 9.37 19.27 -4.36
C ALA A 71 7.84 19.41 -4.29
N PRO A 72 7.30 20.63 -4.43
CA PRO A 72 5.85 20.80 -4.54
C PRO A 72 5.31 20.01 -5.75
N ALA A 73 4.12 19.44 -5.65
CA ALA A 73 3.52 18.58 -6.69
C ALA A 73 3.50 19.20 -8.10
N ALA A 74 3.44 20.54 -8.19
CA ALA A 74 3.54 21.29 -9.44
C ALA A 74 4.87 21.12 -10.21
N TYR A 75 5.92 20.62 -9.54
CA TYR A 75 7.25 20.39 -10.09
C TYR A 75 7.59 18.91 -10.26
N HIS A 76 6.68 18.00 -9.92
CA HIS A 76 6.87 16.59 -10.19
C HIS A 76 6.86 16.37 -11.72
N PRO A 77 7.81 15.60 -12.28
CA PRO A 77 7.76 15.23 -13.69
C PRO A 77 6.45 14.51 -14.00
N GLN A 78 5.58 15.19 -14.74
CA GLN A 78 4.42 14.59 -15.35
C GLN A 78 4.91 13.76 -16.55
N GLY A 79 5.00 12.44 -16.40
CA GLY A 79 5.41 11.62 -17.53
C GLY A 79 5.54 10.11 -17.28
N LEU A 80 5.24 9.36 -18.35
CA LEU A 80 5.35 7.89 -18.49
C LEU A 80 6.67 7.28 -17.98
N GLY A 81 7.77 8.03 -17.98
CA GLY A 81 9.09 7.50 -17.60
C GLY A 81 9.24 7.11 -16.12
N LEU A 82 8.49 7.71 -15.20
CA LEU A 82 8.47 7.29 -13.79
C LEU A 82 7.67 5.99 -13.62
N PHE A 83 6.54 5.88 -14.32
CA PHE A 83 5.67 4.69 -14.32
C PHE A 83 6.41 3.47 -14.87
N GLU A 84 7.06 3.62 -16.03
CA GLU A 84 7.82 2.54 -16.67
C GLU A 84 8.99 2.08 -15.79
N LYS A 85 9.78 3.01 -15.24
CA LYS A 85 10.92 2.64 -14.40
C LYS A 85 10.55 1.99 -13.07
N LEU A 86 9.45 2.42 -12.44
CA LEU A 86 8.97 1.77 -11.22
C LEU A 86 8.44 0.37 -11.50
N ALA A 87 7.71 0.19 -12.60
CA ALA A 87 7.28 -1.13 -13.05
C ALA A 87 8.48 -2.06 -13.35
N GLU A 88 9.55 -1.53 -13.95
CA GLU A 88 10.80 -2.28 -14.18
C GLU A 88 11.51 -2.71 -12.88
N GLN A 89 11.25 -2.05 -11.74
CA GLN A 89 11.84 -2.43 -10.46
C GLN A 89 11.05 -3.50 -9.70
N GLU A 90 9.84 -3.87 -10.14
CA GLU A 90 9.04 -4.85 -9.39
C GLU A 90 9.79 -6.17 -9.20
N GLU A 91 10.46 -6.66 -10.24
CA GLU A 91 11.23 -7.91 -10.13
C GLU A 91 12.37 -7.80 -9.11
N THR A 92 13.17 -6.73 -9.19
CA THR A 92 14.25 -6.43 -8.23
C THR A 92 13.71 -6.34 -6.79
N PHE A 93 12.53 -5.73 -6.63
CA PHE A 93 11.85 -5.66 -5.34
C PHE A 93 11.46 -7.03 -4.81
N LEU A 94 10.89 -7.88 -5.65
CA LEU A 94 10.49 -9.22 -5.26
C LEU A 94 11.69 -10.11 -4.95
N GLU A 95 12.80 -9.99 -5.69
CA GLU A 95 14.05 -10.69 -5.39
C GLU A 95 14.64 -10.26 -4.03
N ALA A 96 14.72 -8.96 -3.77
CA ALA A 96 15.17 -8.42 -2.49
C ALA A 96 14.28 -8.90 -1.35
N LEU A 97 12.96 -8.83 -1.52
CA LEU A 97 12.01 -9.26 -0.52
C LEU A 97 12.04 -10.78 -0.28
N GLU A 98 12.23 -11.59 -1.32
CA GLU A 98 12.41 -13.04 -1.17
C GLU A 98 13.66 -13.33 -0.31
N ALA A 99 14.77 -12.65 -0.58
CA ALA A 99 16.00 -12.81 0.21
C ALA A 99 15.81 -12.37 1.67
N GLU A 100 15.24 -11.19 1.90
CA GLU A 100 14.99 -10.64 3.23
C GLU A 100 13.94 -11.44 4.02
N SER A 101 12.99 -12.09 3.36
CA SER A 101 11.94 -12.87 4.03
C SER A 101 12.27 -14.36 4.20
N ALA A 102 13.31 -14.87 3.53
CA ALA A 102 13.63 -16.31 3.49
C ALA A 102 13.88 -16.95 4.87
N HIS A 103 14.34 -16.16 5.85
CA HIS A 103 14.65 -16.62 7.21
C HIS A 103 13.48 -16.46 8.19
N LEU A 104 12.40 -15.79 7.78
CA LEU A 104 11.23 -15.56 8.62
C LEU A 104 10.36 -16.81 8.68
N ASP A 105 9.50 -16.90 9.70
CA ASP A 105 8.49 -17.97 9.79
C ASP A 105 7.38 -17.80 8.74
N HIS A 106 6.59 -18.86 8.55
CA HIS A 106 5.52 -18.87 7.53
C HIS A 106 4.45 -17.81 7.78
N GLU A 107 4.09 -17.56 9.05
CA GLU A 107 3.06 -16.59 9.41
C GLU A 107 3.51 -15.17 9.06
N THR A 108 4.75 -14.81 9.39
CA THR A 108 5.33 -13.52 9.01
C THR A 108 5.40 -13.35 7.49
N ARG A 109 5.84 -14.37 6.74
CA ARG A 109 5.84 -14.31 5.26
C ARG A 109 4.42 -14.19 4.69
N HIS A 110 3.43 -14.83 5.33
CA HIS A 110 2.03 -14.72 4.94
C HIS A 110 1.49 -13.31 5.19
N GLN A 111 1.85 -12.65 6.30
CA GLN A 111 1.52 -11.23 6.51
C GLN A 111 2.16 -10.33 5.44
N ILE A 112 3.44 -10.55 5.10
CA ILE A 112 4.13 -9.81 4.02
C ILE A 112 3.36 -9.95 2.70
N TRP A 113 3.03 -11.19 2.32
CA TRP A 113 2.24 -11.50 1.11
C TRP A 113 0.89 -10.78 1.13
N SER A 114 0.14 -10.92 2.22
CA SER A 114 -1.18 -10.32 2.36
C SER A 114 -1.15 -8.79 2.33
N MET A 115 -0.17 -8.16 3.00
CA MET A 115 0.01 -6.72 3.00
C MET A 115 0.37 -6.22 1.61
N LEU A 116 1.27 -6.89 0.89
CA LEU A 116 1.68 -6.47 -0.45
C LEU A 116 0.53 -6.41 -1.45
N LEU A 117 -0.28 -7.47 -1.48
CA LEU A 117 -1.47 -7.52 -2.34
C LEU A 117 -2.47 -6.40 -2.05
N ARG A 118 -2.35 -5.77 -0.88
CA ARG A 118 -3.22 -4.71 -0.39
C ARG A 118 -2.52 -3.35 -0.23
N GLY A 119 -1.38 -3.16 -0.89
CA GLY A 119 -0.68 -1.87 -0.93
C GLY A 119 0.35 -1.65 0.18
N GLY A 120 0.90 -2.71 0.78
CA GLY A 120 1.87 -2.62 1.88
C GLY A 120 3.13 -1.83 1.53
N ALA A 121 3.61 -1.90 0.28
CA ALA A 121 4.76 -1.12 -0.18
C ALA A 121 4.47 0.39 -0.21
N VAL A 122 3.27 0.78 -0.64
CA VAL A 122 2.79 2.17 -0.58
C VAL A 122 2.76 2.66 0.86
N LEU A 123 2.23 1.83 1.76
CA LEU A 123 2.04 2.19 3.16
C LEU A 123 3.38 2.50 3.85
N VAL A 124 4.35 1.60 3.74
CA VAL A 124 5.67 1.80 4.38
C VAL A 124 6.41 3.00 3.77
N PHE A 125 6.17 3.30 2.49
CA PHE A 125 6.70 4.49 1.86
C PHE A 125 6.03 5.78 2.38
N LYS A 126 4.70 5.80 2.55
CA LYS A 126 3.98 6.93 3.17
C LYS A 126 4.47 7.18 4.60
N ALA A 127 4.76 6.13 5.37
CA ALA A 127 5.32 6.24 6.71
C ALA A 127 6.74 6.83 6.70
N TRP A 128 7.60 6.33 5.81
CA TRP A 128 8.94 6.90 5.61
C TRP A 128 8.88 8.39 5.27
N LEU A 129 8.03 8.76 4.31
CA LEU A 129 7.92 10.13 3.83
C LEU A 129 7.41 11.06 4.94
N GLY A 130 6.41 10.61 5.71
CA GLY A 130 5.90 11.34 6.86
C GLY A 130 6.96 11.58 7.93
N HIS A 131 7.76 10.55 8.23
CA HIS A 131 8.88 10.65 9.17
C HIS A 131 9.96 11.60 8.69
N VAL A 132 10.38 11.53 7.42
CA VAL A 132 11.46 12.38 6.91
C VAL A 132 11.03 13.85 6.77
N LYS A 133 9.76 14.12 6.45
CA LYS A 133 9.25 15.49 6.35
C LYS A 133 9.00 16.14 7.71
N GLY A 134 8.37 15.42 8.62
CA GLY A 134 7.87 15.95 9.89
C GLY A 134 8.74 15.64 11.10
N GLY A 135 9.64 14.67 11.00
CA GLY A 135 10.38 14.12 12.15
C GLY A 135 9.51 13.31 13.11
N GLU A 136 8.28 12.95 12.71
CA GLU A 136 7.28 12.29 13.55
C GLU A 136 6.87 10.93 12.96
N ASN A 137 6.48 10.00 13.83
CA ASN A 137 5.95 8.68 13.45
C ASN A 137 4.50 8.83 12.93
N GLN A 138 4.35 9.35 11.72
CA GLN A 138 3.07 9.62 11.07
C GLN A 138 3.08 9.23 9.58
N LEU A 139 1.90 9.09 8.98
CA LEU A 139 1.75 8.84 7.54
C LEU A 139 1.64 10.15 6.76
N ASP A 140 2.38 10.28 5.65
CA ASP A 140 2.12 11.36 4.68
C ASP A 140 0.84 11.08 3.87
N LYS A 141 -0.14 11.97 4.00
CA LYS A 141 -1.42 11.94 3.27
C LYS A 141 -1.53 12.96 2.13
N THR A 142 -0.50 13.75 1.89
CA THR A 142 -0.66 15.02 1.13
C THR A 142 -0.07 15.01 -0.27
N GLN A 143 0.93 14.17 -0.54
CA GLN A 143 1.70 14.27 -1.79
C GLN A 143 1.73 12.99 -2.63
N PHE A 144 1.05 11.93 -2.21
CA PHE A 144 1.36 10.60 -2.73
C PHE A 144 0.23 9.86 -3.41
N ASP A 145 -0.93 10.46 -3.71
CA ASP A 145 -2.05 9.71 -4.29
C ASP A 145 -1.72 9.19 -5.70
N GLU A 146 -1.08 9.99 -6.56
CA GLU A 146 -0.68 9.55 -7.93
C GLU A 146 0.50 8.56 -7.96
N LEU A 147 1.37 8.60 -6.95
CA LEU A 147 2.50 7.67 -6.82
C LEU A 147 2.15 6.42 -6.01
N SER A 148 0.98 6.40 -5.35
CA SER A 148 0.51 5.24 -4.59
C SER A 148 0.29 4.07 -5.53
N ASP A 149 -0.40 4.27 -6.66
CA ASP A 149 -0.64 3.21 -7.66
C ASP A 149 0.66 2.60 -8.22
N LEU A 150 1.76 3.36 -8.18
CA LEU A 150 3.07 2.94 -8.71
C LEU A 150 3.82 1.97 -7.82
N LEU A 151 3.57 2.00 -6.51
CA LEU A 151 4.20 1.07 -5.57
C LEU A 151 3.32 -0.16 -5.33
N PHE A 152 2.15 -0.27 -5.98
CA PHE A 152 1.39 -1.51 -5.99
C PHE A 152 2.08 -2.56 -6.86
N ILE A 153 2.29 -3.73 -6.27
CA ILE A 153 2.76 -4.91 -7.00
C ILE A 153 1.73 -5.31 -8.06
N LYS A 154 2.16 -5.58 -9.29
CA LYS A 154 1.28 -6.06 -10.37
C LYS A 154 1.31 -7.60 -10.47
N THR A 155 2.20 -8.24 -9.72
CA THR A 155 2.30 -9.70 -9.60
C THR A 155 1.02 -10.32 -9.04
N ARG A 156 0.56 -11.40 -9.68
CA ARG A 156 -0.66 -12.11 -9.30
C ARG A 156 -0.52 -12.77 -7.92
N PRO A 157 -1.62 -12.91 -7.14
CA PRO A 157 -1.58 -13.41 -5.77
C PRO A 157 -0.91 -14.78 -5.63
N GLU A 158 -1.24 -15.73 -6.52
CA GLU A 158 -0.65 -17.08 -6.52
C GLU A 158 0.85 -17.09 -6.86
N GLN A 159 1.27 -16.24 -7.80
CA GLN A 159 2.69 -16.13 -8.19
C GLN A 159 3.51 -15.53 -7.04
N LEU A 160 2.98 -14.50 -6.38
CA LEU A 160 3.60 -13.91 -5.21
C LEU A 160 3.66 -14.91 -4.05
N ALA A 161 2.61 -15.69 -3.84
CA ALA A 161 2.56 -16.72 -2.81
C ALA A 161 3.67 -17.77 -3.00
N GLN A 162 3.87 -18.22 -4.25
CA GLN A 162 4.93 -19.15 -4.60
C GLN A 162 6.33 -18.58 -4.32
N ARG A 163 6.58 -17.32 -4.70
CA ARG A 163 7.86 -16.64 -4.44
C ARG A 163 8.16 -16.53 -2.95
N LEU A 164 7.18 -16.09 -2.17
CA LEU A 164 7.33 -15.93 -0.72
C LEU A 164 7.19 -17.25 0.05
N LYS A 165 6.99 -18.38 -0.64
CA LYS A 165 6.84 -19.72 -0.05
C LYS A 165 5.78 -19.73 1.05
N VAL A 166 4.62 -19.17 0.73
CA VAL A 166 3.43 -19.14 1.58
C VAL A 166 2.32 -19.98 0.97
N ASP A 167 1.43 -20.45 1.84
CA ASP A 167 0.19 -21.06 1.42
C ASP A 167 -0.86 -19.95 1.35
N ALA A 168 -1.33 -19.65 0.13
CA ALA A 168 -2.30 -18.60 -0.13
C ALA A 168 -3.68 -18.92 0.47
N ASN A 169 -3.98 -20.21 0.71
CA ASN A 169 -5.25 -20.68 1.28
C ASN A 169 -5.16 -20.95 2.78
N ALA A 170 -4.04 -20.60 3.42
CA ALA A 170 -3.87 -20.78 4.85
C ALA A 170 -4.92 -19.94 5.60
N ALA A 171 -5.55 -20.54 6.61
CA ALA A 171 -6.50 -19.86 7.49
C ALA A 171 -5.77 -18.99 8.53
N LEU A 172 -4.96 -18.05 8.04
CA LEU A 172 -4.24 -17.06 8.83
C LEU A 172 -4.99 -15.73 8.80
N THR A 173 -4.71 -14.86 9.76
CA THR A 173 -5.37 -13.56 9.87
C THR A 173 -4.81 -12.59 8.83
N HIS A 174 -5.63 -11.60 8.44
CA HIS A 174 -5.23 -10.55 7.51
C HIS A 174 -5.50 -9.20 8.16
N ILE A 175 -4.43 -8.50 8.56
CA ILE A 175 -4.58 -7.26 9.33
C ILE A 175 -5.06 -6.11 8.46
N PHE A 176 -5.90 -5.25 9.04
CA PHE A 176 -6.21 -3.91 8.57
C PHE A 176 -5.54 -2.90 9.50
N LEU A 177 -5.04 -1.81 8.93
CA LEU A 177 -4.29 -0.81 9.70
C LEU A 177 -5.08 0.47 9.82
N MET A 178 -5.45 0.82 11.04
CA MET A 178 -6.22 2.02 11.36
C MET A 178 -5.27 3.19 11.62
N TYR A 179 -5.44 4.28 10.88
CA TYR A 179 -4.69 5.53 11.09
C TYR A 179 -5.64 6.72 11.00
N GLU A 180 -5.80 7.44 12.11
CA GLU A 180 -6.83 8.46 12.29
C GLU A 180 -8.24 7.90 11.97
N ASN A 181 -8.90 8.44 10.95
CA ASN A 181 -10.23 8.00 10.50
C ASN A 181 -10.19 7.07 9.28
N ASP A 182 -9.00 6.71 8.81
CA ASP A 182 -8.80 5.93 7.58
C ASP A 182 -8.38 4.49 7.88
N VAL A 183 -8.82 3.58 7.00
CA VAL A 183 -8.43 2.17 7.00
C VAL A 183 -7.42 1.94 5.87
N PHE A 184 -6.24 1.46 6.22
CA PHE A 184 -5.20 1.05 5.28
C PHE A 184 -5.19 -0.47 5.10
N LEU A 185 -4.62 -0.91 3.97
CA LEU A 185 -4.68 -2.30 3.48
C LEU A 185 -6.10 -2.76 3.12
N ASP A 186 -6.88 -1.82 2.58
CA ASP A 186 -8.27 -2.02 2.14
C ASP A 186 -8.46 -1.91 0.62
N HIS A 187 -7.37 -1.80 -0.14
CA HIS A 187 -7.37 -1.83 -1.60
C HIS A 187 -6.75 -3.14 -2.09
N PHE A 188 -6.92 -3.46 -3.36
CA PHE A 188 -6.37 -4.65 -3.98
C PHE A 188 -5.55 -4.31 -5.22
N ASN A 189 -4.50 -5.06 -5.45
CA ASN A 189 -3.72 -4.92 -6.66
C ASN A 189 -4.38 -5.50 -7.93
N SER A 190 -5.42 -6.33 -7.77
CA SER A 190 -6.11 -6.98 -8.89
C SER A 190 -7.48 -7.52 -8.50
N LEU A 191 -8.33 -7.81 -9.50
CA LEU A 191 -9.63 -8.45 -9.31
C LEU A 191 -9.48 -9.89 -8.78
N GLU A 192 -8.43 -10.59 -9.19
CA GLU A 192 -8.08 -11.92 -8.67
C GLU A 192 -7.80 -11.89 -7.17
N THR A 193 -7.12 -10.85 -6.70
CA THR A 193 -6.87 -10.63 -5.27
C THR A 193 -8.17 -10.36 -4.51
N ALA A 194 -9.07 -9.55 -5.06
CA ALA A 194 -10.38 -9.31 -4.44
C ALA A 194 -11.18 -10.63 -4.27
N ALA A 195 -11.23 -11.47 -5.31
CA ALA A 195 -11.89 -12.78 -5.22
C ALA A 195 -11.20 -13.73 -4.22
N LEU A 196 -9.87 -13.77 -4.22
CA LEU A 196 -9.13 -14.58 -3.25
C LEU A 196 -9.45 -14.18 -1.81
N PHE A 197 -9.50 -12.89 -1.51
CA PHE A 197 -9.81 -12.44 -0.15
C PHE A 197 -11.29 -12.63 0.23
N VAL A 198 -12.20 -12.78 -0.74
CA VAL A 198 -13.56 -13.30 -0.50
C VAL A 198 -13.51 -14.78 -0.15
N ASP A 199 -12.75 -15.59 -0.89
CA ASP A 199 -12.58 -17.03 -0.61
C ASP A 199 -11.98 -17.29 0.78
N LEU A 200 -11.04 -16.44 1.19
CA LEU A 200 -10.41 -16.48 2.52
C LEU A 200 -11.31 -15.94 3.65
N GLY A 201 -12.50 -15.41 3.32
CA GLY A 201 -13.42 -14.85 4.30
C GLY A 201 -12.98 -13.53 4.92
N VAL A 202 -12.03 -12.81 4.28
CA VAL A 202 -11.58 -11.49 4.73
C VAL A 202 -12.61 -10.42 4.39
N TYR A 203 -13.27 -10.58 3.24
CA TYR A 203 -14.33 -9.68 2.81
C TYR A 203 -15.60 -10.42 2.45
N ASP A 204 -16.72 -9.75 2.69
CA ASP A 204 -18.00 -10.16 2.14
C ASP A 204 -18.12 -9.71 0.67
N ALA A 205 -18.52 -10.63 -0.20
CA ALA A 205 -18.61 -10.39 -1.64
C ALA A 205 -19.63 -9.31 -2.00
N ALA A 206 -20.76 -9.25 -1.28
CA ALA A 206 -21.79 -8.23 -1.51
C ALA A 206 -21.31 -6.86 -1.03
N PHE A 207 -20.64 -6.80 0.12
CA PHE A 207 -20.07 -5.55 0.63
C PHE A 207 -19.01 -4.95 -0.31
N LEU A 208 -18.08 -5.77 -0.82
CA LEU A 208 -17.10 -5.30 -1.82
C LEU A 208 -17.77 -4.82 -3.11
N SER A 209 -18.78 -5.55 -3.57
CA SER A 209 -19.52 -5.21 -4.79
C SER A 209 -20.33 -3.91 -4.66
N LEU A 210 -20.72 -3.51 -3.45
CA LEU A 210 -21.34 -2.20 -3.24
C LEU A 210 -20.36 -1.05 -3.36
N ARG A 211 -19.06 -1.29 -3.09
CA ARG A 211 -18.04 -0.25 -3.07
C ARG A 211 -17.46 0.04 -4.45
N ASP A 212 -17.24 -0.99 -5.28
CA ASP A 212 -16.63 -0.87 -6.61
C ASP A 212 -17.38 -1.68 -7.69
N ASP A 213 -17.80 -1.01 -8.77
CA ASP A 213 -18.56 -1.62 -9.87
C ASP A 213 -17.76 -2.69 -10.64
N ARG A 214 -16.45 -2.51 -10.82
CA ARG A 214 -15.60 -3.47 -11.54
C ARG A 214 -15.47 -4.75 -10.73
N VAL A 215 -15.33 -4.61 -9.41
CA VAL A 215 -15.33 -5.75 -8.49
C VAL A 215 -16.70 -6.44 -8.53
N ALA A 216 -17.80 -5.68 -8.51
CA ALA A 216 -19.15 -6.22 -8.61
C ALA A 216 -19.37 -7.03 -9.89
N GLU A 217 -18.99 -6.50 -11.05
CA GLU A 217 -19.09 -7.21 -12.33
C GLU A 217 -18.27 -8.50 -12.33
N TYR A 218 -17.04 -8.44 -11.83
CA TYR A 218 -16.15 -9.60 -11.77
C TYR A 218 -16.67 -10.69 -10.82
N LEU A 219 -17.06 -10.33 -9.60
CA LEU A 219 -17.56 -11.27 -8.59
C LEU A 219 -18.89 -11.90 -9.02
N LYS A 220 -19.78 -11.14 -9.68
CA LYS A 220 -21.00 -11.67 -10.31
C LYS A 220 -20.68 -12.68 -11.40
N ALA A 221 -19.75 -12.35 -12.31
CA ALA A 221 -19.35 -13.25 -13.39
C ALA A 221 -18.73 -14.56 -12.89
N LYS A 222 -18.07 -14.53 -11.72
CA LYS A 222 -17.50 -15.70 -11.05
C LYS A 222 -18.49 -16.46 -10.15
N GLY A 223 -19.68 -15.92 -9.93
CA GLY A 223 -20.73 -16.56 -9.13
C GLY A 223 -20.54 -16.40 -7.62
N TYR A 224 -19.71 -15.45 -7.17
CA TYR A 224 -19.53 -15.15 -5.73
C TYR A 224 -20.72 -14.39 -5.14
N VAL A 225 -21.43 -13.62 -5.97
CA VAL A 225 -22.54 -12.78 -5.54
C VAL A 225 -23.55 -12.61 -6.68
N THR A 226 -24.80 -12.37 -6.33
CA THR A 226 -25.88 -12.05 -7.26
C THR A 226 -26.28 -10.58 -7.15
N GLN A 227 -26.95 -10.04 -8.16
CA GLN A 227 -27.46 -8.66 -8.09
C GLN A 227 -28.48 -8.49 -6.95
N GLU A 228 -29.32 -9.50 -6.70
CA GLU A 228 -30.30 -9.51 -5.61
C GLU A 228 -29.63 -9.36 -4.24
N GLN A 229 -28.54 -10.08 -3.97
CA GLN A 229 -27.79 -9.95 -2.71
C GLN A 229 -27.17 -8.56 -2.51
N ILE A 230 -26.72 -7.93 -3.59
CA ILE A 230 -26.17 -6.56 -3.56
C ILE A 230 -27.29 -5.57 -3.24
N ASP A 231 -28.42 -5.69 -3.94
CA ASP A 231 -29.58 -4.81 -3.78
C ASP A 231 -30.19 -4.94 -2.36
N ASP A 232 -30.32 -6.17 -1.85
CA ASP A 232 -30.80 -6.46 -0.50
C ASP A 232 -29.90 -5.81 0.56
N LEU A 233 -28.57 -5.94 0.39
CA LEU A 233 -27.60 -5.32 1.30
C LEU A 233 -27.67 -3.78 1.21
N GLN A 234 -27.83 -3.21 0.02
CA GLN A 234 -28.02 -1.77 -0.17
C GLN A 234 -29.27 -1.27 0.56
N CYS A 235 -30.39 -1.98 0.44
CA CYS A 235 -31.62 -1.66 1.16
C CYS A 235 -31.46 -1.78 2.68
N ALA A 236 -30.73 -2.80 3.16
CA ALA A 236 -30.48 -2.98 4.59
C ALA A 236 -29.60 -1.87 5.18
N LEU A 237 -28.63 -1.36 4.41
CA LEU A 237 -27.71 -0.31 4.83
C LEU A 237 -28.32 1.10 4.69
N ASN A 238 -29.33 1.27 3.84
CA ASN A 238 -30.08 2.52 3.71
C ASN A 238 -31.61 2.29 3.81
N PRO A 239 -32.12 1.85 4.99
CA PRO A 239 -33.53 1.46 5.14
C PRO A 239 -34.50 2.64 5.05
N LEU A 240 -33.99 3.87 5.17
CA LEU A 240 -34.78 5.11 5.13
C LEU A 240 -34.65 5.87 3.80
N TYR A 241 -33.92 5.32 2.81
CA TYR A 241 -33.65 5.98 1.53
C TYR A 241 -33.15 7.42 1.71
N CYS A 242 -32.26 7.65 2.67
CA CYS A 242 -31.58 8.93 2.80
C CYS A 242 -30.68 9.11 1.58
N ASP A 243 -30.66 10.31 0.97
CA ASP A 243 -29.91 10.63 -0.25
C ASP A 243 -28.38 10.46 -0.13
N SER A 244 -27.87 10.14 1.06
CA SER A 244 -26.49 9.70 1.28
C SER A 244 -26.31 8.25 0.80
N LEU A 245 -26.25 8.06 -0.52
CA LEU A 245 -25.66 6.84 -1.08
C LEU A 245 -24.26 6.68 -0.50
N MET A 246 -23.89 5.48 -0.06
CA MET A 246 -22.49 5.22 0.28
C MET A 246 -21.64 5.61 -0.94
N PRO A 247 -20.68 6.52 -0.79
CA PRO A 247 -19.85 6.90 -1.91
C PRO A 247 -19.12 5.64 -2.40
N LYS A 248 -19.21 5.37 -3.70
CA LYS A 248 -18.38 4.32 -4.31
C LYS A 248 -16.92 4.65 -4.06
N GLN A 249 -16.16 3.64 -3.69
CA GLN A 249 -14.72 3.77 -3.46
C GLN A 249 -14.01 2.91 -4.48
N ASP A 250 -12.95 3.45 -5.08
CA ASP A 250 -12.07 2.66 -5.91
C ASP A 250 -11.34 1.64 -5.02
N CYS A 251 -11.63 0.34 -5.21
CA CYS A 251 -10.99 -0.73 -4.45
C CYS A 251 -9.77 -1.32 -5.19
N LEU A 252 -9.47 -0.88 -6.41
CA LEU A 252 -8.40 -1.40 -7.25
C LEU A 252 -7.31 -0.33 -7.47
N ALA A 253 -6.05 -0.76 -7.46
CA ALA A 253 -4.89 0.08 -7.75
C ALA A 253 -4.24 -0.19 -9.12
#